data_AF-A0A925F6V3-F1
#
_entry.id   AF-A0A925F6V3-F1
#
_cell.length_a   1.000
_cell.length_b   1.000
_cell.length_c   1.000
_cell.angle_alpha   90.00
_cell.angle_beta   90.00
_cell.angle_gamma   90.00
#
_symmetry.space_group_name_H-M   'P 1'
#
loop_
_entity.id
_entity.type
_entity.pdbx_description
1 polymer ?
#
loop_
_entity_poly.entity_id
_entity_poly.type
_entity_poly.pdbx_seq_one_letter_code
_entity_poly.pdbx_strand_id
1 'polypeptide(L)'
;MKSFVGFLLLLLGSVALRAQTPTPDDSETFSCSYFGATRYDKGPCEVHSFRSNAHAEQVIDNILKHAGMGYGPRKFLAVECPNVDNCYATRIKGVQYIVYDNRFLKQVEGWTRTDWAAISIIAHEIAHHLYGHTADRMGSRPDNEKQADYFSGFVLHNLGASLAEAQTAIRTLTNDQPSATHPPRTIRLNVIENGWRDAETIYPRNGRQATNQLTNVDKRGDSGDNVDKSER
;
A
#
# COMPACT_ATOMS: atom_id res chain seq x y z
N MET A 1 -60.35 -67.75 -10.41
CA MET A 1 -59.52 -67.00 -9.44
C MET A 1 -58.17 -66.76 -10.11
N LYS A 2 -57.89 -65.51 -10.50
CA LYS A 2 -56.69 -65.09 -11.23
C LYS A 2 -55.81 -64.32 -10.25
N SER A 3 -54.55 -64.69 -10.10
CA SER A 3 -53.54 -63.84 -9.45
C SER A 3 -52.34 -63.72 -10.39
N PHE A 4 -52.25 -62.56 -11.02
CA PHE A 4 -51.14 -62.11 -11.84
C PHE A 4 -50.27 -61.23 -10.92
N VAL A 5 -49.07 -61.69 -10.57
CA VAL A 5 -48.12 -60.89 -9.76
C VAL A 5 -47.41 -59.94 -10.73
N GLY A 6 -47.85 -58.68 -10.75
CA GLY A 6 -47.19 -57.60 -11.48
C GLY A 6 -45.99 -57.08 -10.71
N PHE A 7 -44.80 -57.21 -11.28
CA PHE A 7 -43.57 -56.62 -10.76
C PHE A 7 -43.51 -55.15 -11.22
N LEU A 8 -43.85 -54.22 -10.32
CA LEU A 8 -43.78 -52.78 -10.58
C LEU A 8 -42.33 -52.31 -10.33
N LEU A 9 -41.56 -52.16 -11.41
CA LEU A 9 -40.23 -51.54 -11.36
C LEU A 9 -40.40 -50.01 -11.19
N LEU A 10 -40.16 -49.49 -9.99
CA LEU A 10 -40.06 -48.07 -9.72
C LEU A 10 -38.70 -47.54 -10.21
N LEU A 11 -38.70 -46.91 -11.38
CA LEU A 11 -37.60 -46.07 -11.86
C LEU A 11 -37.57 -44.77 -11.04
N LEU A 12 -36.72 -44.73 -10.02
CA LEU A 12 -36.35 -43.49 -9.34
C LEU A 12 -35.47 -42.65 -10.28
N GLY A 13 -36.10 -41.74 -11.03
CA GLY A 13 -35.40 -40.71 -11.77
C GLY A 13 -34.67 -39.78 -10.80
N SER A 14 -33.34 -39.85 -10.76
CA SER A 14 -32.51 -38.91 -10.03
C SER A 14 -32.59 -37.54 -10.72
N VAL A 15 -33.49 -36.68 -10.25
CA VAL A 15 -33.41 -35.25 -10.55
C VAL A 15 -32.21 -34.72 -9.76
N ALA A 16 -31.06 -34.62 -10.43
CA ALA A 16 -29.91 -33.91 -9.88
C ALA A 16 -30.30 -32.43 -9.75
N LEU A 17 -30.74 -32.02 -8.56
CA LEU A 17 -30.80 -30.62 -8.17
C LEU A 17 -29.36 -30.10 -8.24
N ARG A 18 -29.00 -29.41 -9.33
CA ARG A 18 -27.82 -28.55 -9.32
C ARG A 18 -28.12 -27.43 -8.34
N ALA A 19 -27.60 -27.55 -7.13
CA ALA A 19 -27.36 -26.40 -6.28
C ALA A 19 -26.46 -25.46 -7.09
N GLN A 20 -27.04 -24.38 -7.61
CA GLN A 20 -26.26 -23.24 -8.08
C GLN A 20 -25.60 -22.68 -6.83
N THR A 21 -24.36 -23.09 -6.58
CA THR A 21 -23.51 -22.39 -5.63
C THR A 21 -23.49 -20.92 -6.07
N PRO A 22 -23.77 -19.95 -5.18
CA PRO A 22 -23.60 -18.56 -5.52
C PRO A 22 -22.15 -18.40 -6.00
N THR A 23 -21.95 -17.92 -7.23
CA THR A 23 -20.64 -17.45 -7.65
C THR A 23 -20.21 -16.38 -6.66
N PRO A 24 -18.99 -16.44 -6.09
CA PRO A 24 -18.49 -15.35 -5.26
C PRO A 24 -18.63 -14.06 -6.07
N ASP A 25 -19.31 -13.08 -5.50
CA ASP A 25 -19.42 -11.76 -6.10
C ASP A 25 -18.01 -11.17 -6.24
N ASP A 26 -17.56 -10.96 -7.47
CA ASP A 26 -16.21 -10.49 -7.83
C ASP A 26 -15.99 -8.99 -7.52
N SER A 27 -16.96 -8.33 -6.87
CA SER A 27 -17.07 -6.87 -6.76
C SER A 27 -16.22 -6.21 -5.67
N GLU A 28 -15.73 -6.92 -4.65
CA GLU A 28 -14.97 -6.27 -3.57
C GLU A 28 -13.49 -6.06 -3.93
N THR A 29 -13.20 -4.90 -4.54
CA THR A 29 -11.84 -4.38 -4.79
C THR A 29 -11.37 -3.50 -3.63
N PHE A 30 -10.13 -3.71 -3.15
CA PHE A 30 -9.49 -2.79 -2.21
C PHE A 30 -9.34 -1.41 -2.89
N SER A 31 -9.80 -0.35 -2.22
CA SER A 31 -9.65 1.05 -2.65
C SER A 31 -9.36 1.89 -1.41
N CYS A 32 -8.28 2.67 -1.45
CA CYS A 32 -8.03 3.74 -0.50
C CYS A 32 -8.55 5.06 -1.08
N SER A 33 -8.89 6.02 -0.22
CA SER A 33 -9.18 7.40 -0.63
C SER A 33 -8.39 8.31 0.28
N TYR A 34 -7.53 9.13 -0.30
CA TYR A 34 -6.68 10.05 0.47
C TYR A 34 -7.49 10.99 1.40
N PHE A 35 -8.71 11.34 1.00
CA PHE A 35 -9.66 12.18 1.76
C PHE A 35 -10.54 11.45 2.78
N GLY A 36 -10.44 10.12 2.90
CA GLY A 36 -11.29 9.34 3.79
C GLY A 36 -12.68 8.95 3.24
N ALA A 37 -12.93 9.04 1.93
CA ALA A 37 -14.17 8.55 1.32
C ALA A 37 -14.22 7.01 1.22
N THR A 38 -15.42 6.42 1.30
CA THR A 38 -15.64 4.97 1.22
C THR A 38 -16.03 4.50 -0.18
N ARG A 39 -15.32 3.45 -0.66
CA ARG A 39 -15.63 2.48 -1.73
C ARG A 39 -16.09 3.02 -3.10
N TYR A 40 -15.34 2.65 -4.14
CA TYR A 40 -15.76 2.73 -5.54
C TYR A 40 -16.06 1.32 -6.08
N ASP A 41 -17.31 1.06 -6.48
CA ASP A 41 -17.81 -0.26 -6.92
C ASP A 41 -17.43 -0.64 -8.37
N LYS A 42 -16.55 0.12 -9.04
CA LYS A 42 -16.08 -0.18 -10.40
C LYS A 42 -14.57 -0.08 -10.53
N GLY A 43 -13.93 -1.20 -10.90
CA GLY A 43 -12.50 -1.27 -11.24
C GLY A 43 -12.13 -0.46 -12.50
N PRO A 44 -10.83 -0.33 -12.79
CA PRO A 44 -10.11 0.91 -13.05
C PRO A 44 -10.35 1.41 -14.48
N CYS A 45 -11.57 1.86 -14.76
CA CYS A 45 -12.01 2.32 -16.09
C CYS A 45 -12.30 1.20 -17.11
N GLU A 46 -12.61 -0.01 -16.62
CA GLU A 46 -12.98 -1.22 -17.39
C GLU A 46 -11.94 -1.67 -18.46
N VAL A 47 -10.85 -2.29 -17.99
CA VAL A 47 -10.04 -3.33 -18.68
C VAL A 47 -9.04 -2.87 -19.78
N HIS A 48 -8.35 -1.74 -19.58
CA HIS A 48 -7.17 -1.27 -20.36
C HIS A 48 -7.47 -0.51 -21.66
N SER A 49 -7.56 0.81 -21.56
CA SER A 49 -7.28 1.71 -22.68
C SER A 49 -6.52 2.98 -22.29
N PHE A 50 -6.13 3.12 -21.02
CA PHE A 50 -5.30 4.23 -20.55
C PHE A 50 -3.97 3.68 -20.02
N ARG A 51 -2.90 3.98 -20.75
CA ARG A 51 -1.53 3.80 -20.24
C ARG A 51 -1.27 4.92 -19.25
N SER A 52 -0.47 4.65 -18.23
CA SER A 52 0.10 5.73 -17.41
C SER A 52 0.85 6.73 -18.30
N ASN A 53 0.87 8.00 -17.91
CA ASN A 53 1.72 8.99 -18.55
C ASN A 53 3.19 8.85 -18.09
N ALA A 54 4.12 9.29 -18.95
CA ALA A 54 5.56 9.13 -18.72
C ALA A 54 6.07 9.84 -17.46
N HIS A 55 5.40 10.93 -17.04
CA HIS A 55 5.78 11.67 -15.84
C HIS A 55 5.45 10.89 -14.57
N ALA A 56 4.23 10.34 -14.46
CA ALA A 56 3.83 9.50 -13.33
C ALA A 56 4.71 8.23 -13.25
N GLU A 57 5.01 7.61 -14.38
CA GLU A 57 5.96 6.49 -14.46
C GLU A 57 7.34 6.86 -13.89
N GLN A 58 7.88 8.01 -14.28
CA GLN A 58 9.17 8.50 -13.77
C GLN A 58 9.13 8.79 -12.26
N VAL A 59 8.04 9.38 -11.75
CA VAL A 59 7.87 9.61 -10.31
C VAL A 59 7.87 8.29 -9.54
N ILE A 60 7.13 7.29 -10.02
CA ILE A 60 7.08 5.95 -9.42
C ILE A 60 8.47 5.29 -9.42
N ASP A 61 9.19 5.34 -10.55
CA ASP A 61 10.54 4.78 -10.63
C ASP A 61 11.51 5.47 -9.68
N ASN A 62 11.42 6.80 -9.56
CA ASN A 62 12.24 7.56 -8.63
C ASN A 62 11.95 7.17 -7.17
N ILE A 63 10.67 7.02 -6.80
CA ILE A 63 10.27 6.55 -5.46
C ILE A 63 10.86 5.16 -5.19
N LEU A 64 10.65 4.20 -6.09
CA LEU A 64 11.14 2.84 -5.93
C LEU A 64 12.67 2.79 -5.85
N LYS A 65 13.37 3.58 -6.67
CA LYS A 65 14.83 3.69 -6.63
C LYS A 65 15.33 4.18 -5.28
N HIS A 66 14.73 5.23 -4.71
CA HIS A 66 15.13 5.79 -3.41
C HIS A 66 14.64 4.98 -2.20
N ALA A 67 13.73 4.03 -2.44
CA ALA A 67 13.34 2.99 -1.50
C ALA A 67 14.20 1.71 -1.62
N GLY A 68 15.22 1.68 -2.48
CA GLY A 68 16.10 0.52 -2.69
C GLY A 68 15.49 -0.59 -3.55
N MET A 69 14.38 -0.33 -4.25
CA MET A 69 13.64 -1.28 -5.09
C MET A 69 13.68 -0.91 -6.58
N GLY A 70 14.68 -0.15 -7.00
CA GLY A 70 14.82 0.31 -8.40
C GLY A 70 15.41 -0.74 -9.37
N TYR A 71 15.76 -1.94 -8.90
CA TYR A 71 16.35 -2.98 -9.74
C TYR A 71 15.30 -4.02 -10.18
N GLY A 72 15.09 -4.13 -11.50
CA GLY A 72 14.18 -5.10 -12.11
C GLY A 72 12.76 -4.57 -12.35
N PRO A 73 11.86 -5.42 -12.88
CA PRO A 73 10.50 -5.01 -13.18
C PRO A 73 9.68 -4.82 -11.91
N ARG A 74 8.79 -3.82 -11.93
CA ARG A 74 7.82 -3.58 -10.86
C ARG A 74 6.83 -4.73 -10.74
N LYS A 75 6.26 -4.92 -9.55
CA LYS A 75 5.22 -5.94 -9.29
C LYS A 75 3.79 -5.42 -9.50
N PHE A 76 3.65 -4.13 -9.82
CA PHE A 76 2.38 -3.46 -10.08
C PHE A 76 2.47 -2.63 -11.36
N LEU A 77 1.32 -2.26 -11.91
CA LEU A 77 1.17 -1.38 -13.06
C LEU A 77 0.60 -0.02 -12.60
N ALA A 78 1.03 1.06 -13.22
CA ALA A 78 0.37 2.36 -13.05
C ALA A 78 -0.64 2.56 -14.18
N VAL A 79 -1.82 3.10 -13.85
CA VAL A 79 -2.91 3.33 -14.81
C VAL A 79 -3.52 4.70 -14.52
N GLU A 80 -3.56 5.55 -15.54
CA GLU A 80 -4.30 6.81 -15.48
C GLU A 80 -5.79 6.54 -15.72
N CYS A 81 -6.64 7.07 -14.85
CA CYS A 81 -8.09 6.91 -14.89
C CYS A 81 -8.75 8.28 -14.69
N PRO A 82 -9.21 8.93 -15.77
CA PRO A 82 -9.85 10.24 -15.63
C PRO A 82 -11.17 10.17 -14.87
N ASN A 83 -11.48 11.21 -14.11
CA ASN A 83 -12.72 11.41 -13.36
C ASN A 83 -12.95 10.45 -12.19
N VAL A 84 -11.90 9.82 -11.67
CA VAL A 84 -11.98 9.13 -10.37
C VAL A 84 -11.67 10.05 -9.19
N ASP A 85 -11.14 11.25 -9.47
CA ASP A 85 -10.81 12.29 -8.49
C ASP A 85 -10.01 11.76 -7.28
N ASN A 86 -9.13 10.79 -7.54
CA ASN A 86 -8.42 10.05 -6.51
C ASN A 86 -7.12 9.41 -7.05
N CYS A 87 -6.30 8.90 -6.14
CA CYS A 87 -5.21 7.97 -6.42
C CYS A 87 -5.26 6.84 -5.39
N TYR A 88 -5.19 5.58 -5.84
CA TYR A 88 -5.32 4.43 -4.96
C TYR A 88 -4.62 3.19 -5.50
N ALA A 89 -4.09 2.38 -4.58
CA ALA A 89 -3.61 1.03 -4.85
C ALA A 89 -4.79 0.05 -4.90
N THR A 90 -4.75 -0.96 -5.78
CA THR A 90 -5.76 -2.03 -5.83
C THR A 90 -5.21 -3.31 -6.46
N ARG A 91 -5.94 -4.43 -6.31
CA ARG A 91 -5.61 -5.70 -6.96
C ARG A 91 -6.81 -6.23 -7.71
N ILE A 92 -6.65 -6.47 -9.02
CA ILE A 92 -7.72 -6.98 -9.89
C ILE A 92 -7.21 -8.20 -10.63
N LYS A 93 -7.93 -9.32 -10.51
CA LYS A 93 -7.58 -10.62 -11.12
C LYS A 93 -6.11 -11.02 -10.86
N GLY A 94 -5.64 -10.76 -9.63
CA GLY A 94 -4.28 -11.08 -9.21
C GLY A 94 -3.20 -10.05 -9.59
N VAL A 95 -3.49 -9.06 -10.42
CA VAL A 95 -2.54 -8.01 -10.82
C VAL A 95 -2.69 -6.78 -9.91
N GLN A 96 -1.57 -6.22 -9.46
CA GLN A 96 -1.53 -5.00 -8.63
C GLN A 96 -1.52 -3.75 -9.50
N TYR A 97 -2.28 -2.74 -9.11
CA TYR A 97 -2.43 -1.48 -9.83
C TYR A 97 -2.35 -0.29 -8.89
N ILE A 98 -1.60 0.73 -9.30
CA ILE A 98 -1.78 2.10 -8.81
C ILE A 98 -2.63 2.83 -9.85
N VAL A 99 -3.84 3.17 -9.45
CA VAL A 99 -4.80 3.90 -10.28
C VAL A 99 -4.75 5.36 -9.85
N TYR A 100 -4.67 6.28 -10.79
CA TYR A 100 -4.64 7.70 -10.48
C TYR A 100 -5.40 8.54 -11.50
N ASP A 101 -6.03 9.62 -11.04
CA ASP A 101 -6.49 10.69 -11.90
C ASP A 101 -5.40 11.77 -11.99
N ASN A 102 -4.84 12.00 -13.19
CA ASN A 102 -3.81 13.02 -13.39
C ASN A 102 -4.32 14.44 -13.12
N ARG A 103 -5.60 14.72 -13.42
CA ARG A 103 -6.22 16.00 -13.10
C ARG A 103 -6.25 16.21 -11.59
N PHE A 104 -6.61 15.18 -10.85
CA PHE A 104 -6.62 15.21 -9.39
C PHE A 104 -5.22 15.51 -8.82
N LEU A 105 -4.18 14.79 -9.26
CA LEU A 105 -2.82 15.03 -8.79
C LEU A 105 -2.36 16.45 -9.12
N LYS A 106 -2.66 16.98 -10.31
CA LYS A 106 -2.36 18.38 -10.67
C LYS A 106 -3.13 19.41 -9.84
N GLN A 107 -4.37 19.12 -9.45
CA GLN A 107 -5.11 19.98 -8.52
C GLN A 107 -4.45 20.01 -7.13
N VAL A 108 -4.02 18.85 -6.63
CA VAL A 108 -3.29 18.74 -5.35
C VAL A 108 -2.00 19.55 -5.38
N GLU A 109 -1.20 19.44 -6.45
CA GLU A 109 0.01 20.25 -6.64
C GLU A 109 -0.33 21.76 -6.63
N GLY A 110 -1.41 22.15 -7.30
CA GLY A 110 -1.87 23.54 -7.34
C GLY A 110 -2.31 24.08 -5.98
N TRP A 111 -3.07 23.30 -5.20
CA TRP A 111 -3.54 23.69 -3.87
C TRP A 111 -2.41 23.78 -2.85
N THR A 112 -1.44 22.88 -2.94
CA THR A 112 -0.31 22.81 -2.03
C THR A 112 0.87 23.67 -2.46
N ARG A 113 0.87 24.12 -3.72
CA ARG A 113 1.96 24.86 -4.39
C ARG A 113 3.27 24.07 -4.39
N THR A 114 3.20 22.74 -4.46
CA THR A 114 4.36 21.85 -4.48
C THR A 114 4.04 20.48 -5.07
N ASP A 115 5.00 19.91 -5.80
CA ASP A 115 4.92 18.55 -6.34
C ASP A 115 5.01 17.48 -5.25
N TRP A 116 5.58 17.83 -4.09
CA TRP A 116 5.77 16.90 -2.97
C TRP A 116 4.47 16.31 -2.45
N ALA A 117 3.35 17.03 -2.60
CA ALA A 117 2.06 16.51 -2.19
C ALA A 117 1.61 15.33 -3.07
N ALA A 118 1.73 15.47 -4.39
CA ALA A 118 1.41 14.37 -5.32
C ALA A 118 2.39 13.19 -5.16
N ILE A 119 3.69 13.47 -4.98
CA ILE A 119 4.71 12.45 -4.72
C ILE A 119 4.40 11.69 -3.41
N SER A 120 3.97 12.40 -2.36
CA SER A 120 3.57 11.80 -1.08
C SER A 120 2.40 10.83 -1.22
N ILE A 121 1.38 11.21 -1.99
CA ILE A 121 0.21 10.36 -2.28
C ILE A 121 0.66 9.09 -3.02
N ILE A 122 1.45 9.24 -4.09
CA ILE A 122 1.92 8.08 -4.86
C ILE A 122 2.79 7.16 -4.00
N ALA A 123 3.69 7.72 -3.17
CA ALA A 123 4.52 6.94 -2.26
C ALA A 123 3.68 6.16 -1.23
N HIS A 124 2.62 6.77 -0.72
CA HIS A 124 1.65 6.13 0.17
C HIS A 124 0.96 4.95 -0.52
N GLU A 125 0.49 5.12 -1.77
CA GLU A 125 -0.14 4.02 -2.52
C GLU A 125 0.84 2.89 -2.86
N ILE A 126 2.10 3.21 -3.17
CA ILE A 126 3.16 2.20 -3.34
C ILE A 126 3.29 1.37 -2.06
N ALA A 127 3.29 2.00 -0.88
CA ALA A 127 3.42 1.30 0.39
C ALA A 127 2.29 0.28 0.62
N HIS A 128 1.06 0.58 0.21
CA HIS A 128 -0.04 -0.40 0.27
C HIS A 128 0.23 -1.68 -0.52
N HIS A 129 0.97 -1.60 -1.63
CA HIS A 129 1.41 -2.80 -2.34
C HIS A 129 2.57 -3.49 -1.64
N LEU A 130 3.57 -2.73 -1.16
CA LEU A 130 4.77 -3.28 -0.52
C LEU A 130 4.45 -4.06 0.76
N TYR A 131 3.57 -3.52 1.60
CA TYR A 131 3.14 -4.16 2.84
C TYR A 131 2.00 -5.17 2.64
N GLY A 132 1.55 -5.40 1.40
CA GLY A 132 0.50 -6.37 1.11
C GLY A 132 -0.90 -5.97 1.56
N HIS A 133 -1.16 -4.70 1.86
CA HIS A 133 -2.47 -4.19 2.28
C HIS A 133 -3.58 -4.43 1.23
N THR A 134 -3.18 -4.61 -0.03
CA THR A 134 -4.09 -4.91 -1.14
C THR A 134 -4.48 -6.39 -1.26
N ALA A 135 -3.98 -7.28 -0.39
CA ALA A 135 -4.14 -8.73 -0.53
C ALA A 135 -5.41 -9.29 0.12
N ASP A 136 -5.84 -8.77 1.27
CA ASP A 136 -6.91 -9.34 2.09
C ASP A 136 -8.30 -8.76 1.81
N ARG A 137 -8.42 -7.84 0.84
CA ARG A 137 -9.66 -7.19 0.36
C ARG A 137 -10.46 -6.46 1.45
N MET A 138 -9.92 -6.34 2.67
CA MET A 138 -10.63 -5.75 3.82
C MET A 138 -10.63 -4.22 3.84
N GLY A 139 -10.13 -3.57 2.78
CA GLY A 139 -10.05 -2.11 2.67
C GLY A 139 -8.97 -1.51 3.57
N SER A 140 -8.94 -0.17 3.61
CA SER A 140 -8.02 0.58 4.45
C SER A 140 -8.29 0.34 5.94
N ARG A 141 -7.21 0.17 6.72
CA ARG A 141 -7.24 0.01 8.19
C ARG A 141 -6.28 1.01 8.82
N PRO A 142 -6.53 1.48 10.05
CA PRO A 142 -5.67 2.45 10.70
C PRO A 142 -4.19 2.08 10.77
N ASP A 143 -3.85 0.80 10.96
CA ASP A 143 -2.45 0.36 11.00
C ASP A 143 -1.81 0.31 9.60
N ASN A 144 -2.57 -0.05 8.58
CA ASN A 144 -2.12 -0.03 7.19
C ASN A 144 -1.81 1.41 6.74
N GLU A 145 -2.67 2.36 7.10
CA GLU A 145 -2.46 3.79 6.83
C GLU A 145 -1.19 4.33 7.50
N LYS A 146 -0.94 3.95 8.76
CA LYS A 146 0.31 4.35 9.46
C LYS A 146 1.55 3.80 8.75
N GLN A 147 1.53 2.53 8.35
CA GLN A 147 2.66 1.94 7.62
C GLN A 147 2.90 2.66 6.28
N ALA A 148 1.83 3.02 5.58
CA ALA A 148 1.92 3.76 4.33
C ALA A 148 2.40 5.21 4.51
N ASP A 149 1.93 5.90 5.54
CA ASP A 149 2.38 7.24 5.93
C ASP A 149 3.86 7.26 6.35
N TYR A 150 4.30 6.26 7.11
CA TYR A 150 5.70 6.12 7.52
C TYR A 150 6.60 5.95 6.30
N PHE A 151 6.24 5.04 5.39
CA PHE A 151 6.99 4.83 4.15
C PHE A 151 7.04 6.09 3.28
N SER A 152 5.91 6.80 3.16
CA SER A 152 5.84 8.07 2.43
C SER A 152 6.85 9.08 3.00
N GLY A 153 6.86 9.30 4.32
CA GLY A 153 7.83 10.19 4.98
C GLY A 153 9.28 9.79 4.75
N PHE A 154 9.58 8.49 4.85
CA PHE A 154 10.93 7.95 4.64
C PHE A 154 11.44 8.20 3.21
N VAL A 155 10.64 7.88 2.20
CA VAL A 155 11.09 8.03 0.81
C VAL A 155 11.12 9.48 0.37
N LEU A 156 10.17 10.31 0.84
CA LEU A 156 10.21 11.75 0.58
C LEU A 156 11.46 12.38 1.17
N HIS A 157 11.94 11.89 2.33
CA HIS A 157 13.24 12.29 2.82
C HIS A 157 14.36 11.95 1.79
N ASN A 158 14.42 10.70 1.33
CA ASN A 158 15.49 10.29 0.41
C ASN A 158 15.43 10.99 -0.95
N LEU A 159 14.25 11.45 -1.37
CA LEU A 159 14.05 12.24 -2.58
C LEU A 159 14.44 13.72 -2.42
N GLY A 160 14.60 14.21 -1.19
CA GLY A 160 15.02 15.60 -0.92
C GLY A 160 13.94 16.52 -0.36
N ALA A 161 12.75 16.04 0.00
CA ALA A 161 11.70 16.88 0.58
C ALA A 161 12.03 17.31 2.01
N SER A 162 11.88 18.57 2.37
CA SER A 162 11.87 18.96 3.80
C SER A 162 10.73 18.25 4.55
N LEU A 163 10.83 18.16 5.88
CA LEU A 163 9.74 17.59 6.69
C LEU A 163 8.40 18.32 6.46
N ALA A 164 8.45 19.64 6.29
CA ALA A 164 7.27 20.44 6.00
C ALA A 164 6.62 20.01 4.69
N GLU A 165 7.41 19.87 3.62
CA GLU A 165 6.95 19.40 2.31
C GLU A 165 6.41 17.97 2.38
N ALA A 166 7.06 17.07 3.13
CA ALA A 166 6.61 15.70 3.31
C ALA A 166 5.23 15.60 4.01
N GLN A 167 4.88 16.60 4.81
CA GLN A 167 3.60 16.66 5.53
C GLN A 167 2.51 17.44 4.78
N THR A 168 2.83 18.13 3.69
CA THR A 168 1.91 19.08 3.05
C THR A 168 0.61 18.43 2.56
N ALA A 169 0.68 17.24 1.97
CA ALA A 169 -0.50 16.54 1.49
C ALA A 169 -1.52 16.28 2.63
N ILE A 170 -1.05 15.78 3.78
CA ILE A 170 -1.91 15.56 4.95
C ILE A 170 -2.45 16.88 5.50
N ARG A 171 -1.62 17.93 5.58
CA ARG A 171 -2.04 19.25 6.09
C ARG A 171 -3.15 19.88 5.27
N THR A 172 -3.13 19.68 3.95
CA THR A 172 -4.07 20.32 3.03
C THR A 172 -5.30 19.47 2.73
N LEU A 173 -5.15 18.14 2.63
CA LEU A 173 -6.19 17.28 2.06
C LEU A 173 -6.98 16.47 3.10
N THR A 174 -6.44 16.22 4.29
CA THR A 174 -7.15 15.42 5.30
C THR A 174 -7.92 16.31 6.25
N ASN A 175 -9.05 15.85 6.79
CA ASN A 175 -9.76 16.54 7.88
C ASN A 175 -9.21 16.11 9.24
N ASP A 176 -9.42 16.92 10.30
CA ASP A 176 -8.91 16.63 11.65
C ASP A 176 -9.58 15.41 12.32
N GLN A 177 -10.72 14.94 11.81
CA GLN A 177 -11.54 13.91 12.45
C GLN A 177 -11.08 12.49 12.08
N PRO A 178 -10.98 11.56 13.05
CA PRO A 178 -10.76 10.15 12.77
C PRO A 178 -11.95 9.55 12.01
N SER A 179 -11.70 8.51 11.23
CA SER A 179 -12.73 7.63 10.67
C SER A 179 -12.45 6.17 11.02
N ALA A 180 -13.38 5.26 10.70
CA ALA A 180 -13.20 3.83 10.90
C ALA A 180 -11.97 3.28 10.17
N THR A 181 -11.58 3.91 9.06
CA THR A 181 -10.51 3.45 8.17
C THR A 181 -9.26 4.33 8.24
N HIS A 182 -9.39 5.61 8.63
CA HIS A 182 -8.28 6.58 8.63
C HIS A 182 -7.98 7.15 10.02
N PRO A 183 -6.71 7.13 10.47
CA PRO A 183 -6.28 7.79 11.71
C PRO A 183 -6.53 9.31 11.68
N PRO A 184 -6.61 9.98 12.85
CA PRO A 184 -6.66 11.44 12.91
C PRO A 184 -5.45 12.08 12.21
N ARG A 185 -5.64 13.29 11.64
CA ARG A 185 -4.59 14.08 10.97
C ARG A 185 -3.29 14.15 11.78
N THR A 186 -3.37 14.43 13.08
CA THR A 186 -2.19 14.53 13.97
C THR A 186 -1.37 13.25 14.01
N ILE A 187 -2.03 12.07 14.01
CA ILE A 187 -1.35 10.78 14.01
C ILE A 187 -0.63 10.58 12.68
N ARG A 188 -1.32 10.84 11.56
CA ARG A 188 -0.72 10.72 10.22
C ARG A 188 0.52 11.61 10.06
N LEU A 189 0.44 12.87 10.52
CA LEU A 189 1.57 13.81 10.50
C LEU A 189 2.77 13.31 11.32
N ASN A 190 2.52 12.79 12.53
CA ASN A 190 3.57 12.24 13.39
C ASN A 190 4.24 11.02 12.75
N VAL A 191 3.45 10.14 12.13
CA VAL A 191 3.96 8.93 11.51
C VAL A 191 4.81 9.24 10.27
N ILE A 192 4.41 10.20 9.45
CA ILE A 192 5.25 10.75 8.36
C ILE A 192 6.56 11.31 8.92
N GLU A 193 6.48 12.07 10.02
CA GLU A 193 7.67 12.64 10.66
C GLU A 193 8.64 11.56 11.16
N ASN A 194 8.14 10.47 11.73
CA ASN A 194 8.97 9.36 12.18
C ASN A 194 9.72 8.72 10.99
N GLY A 195 9.02 8.41 9.89
CA GLY A 195 9.65 7.87 8.69
C GLY A 195 10.71 8.80 8.10
N TRP A 196 10.39 10.10 8.05
CA TRP A 196 11.33 11.12 7.58
C TRP A 196 12.59 11.21 8.45
N ARG A 197 12.44 11.19 9.78
CA ARG A 197 13.56 11.28 10.74
C ARG A 197 14.42 10.03 10.74
N ASP A 198 13.82 8.85 10.58
CA ASP A 198 14.57 7.61 10.46
C ASP A 198 15.41 7.61 9.19
N ALA A 199 14.86 8.10 8.07
CA ALA A 199 15.60 8.28 6.84
C ALA A 199 16.74 9.30 6.98
N GLU A 200 16.54 10.43 7.66
CA GLU A 200 17.60 11.42 7.95
C GLU A 200 18.71 10.81 8.83
N THR A 201 18.34 9.95 9.79
CA THR A 201 19.31 9.26 10.66
C THR A 201 20.20 8.31 9.85
N ILE A 202 19.62 7.61 8.86
CA ILE A 202 20.35 6.65 8.03
C ILE A 202 21.10 7.34 6.88
N TYR A 203 20.51 8.38 6.27
CA TYR A 203 20.96 9.04 5.05
C TYR A 203 21.04 10.58 5.21
N PRO A 204 21.85 11.12 6.13
CA PRO A 204 21.87 12.55 6.42
C PRO A 204 22.26 13.40 5.20
N ARG A 205 21.52 14.47 4.91
CA ARG A 205 21.68 15.24 3.65
C ARG A 205 22.88 16.17 3.62
N ASN A 206 23.36 16.59 4.79
CA ASN A 206 24.40 17.60 4.92
C ASN A 206 25.57 17.06 5.75
N GLY A 207 26.55 16.40 5.11
CA GLY A 207 27.95 16.30 5.53
C GLY A 207 28.29 15.80 6.95
N ARG A 208 27.32 15.54 7.82
CA ARG A 208 27.49 14.81 9.07
C ARG A 208 27.67 13.37 8.63
N GLN A 209 28.94 13.00 8.41
CA GLN A 209 29.31 11.61 8.28
C GLN A 209 28.60 10.87 9.42
N ALA A 210 27.75 9.91 9.07
CA ALA A 210 27.24 8.92 9.99
C ALA A 210 28.43 8.04 10.43
N THR A 211 29.35 8.60 11.20
CA THR A 211 30.41 7.83 11.84
C THR A 211 29.79 7.12 13.03
N ASN A 212 29.77 5.79 12.92
CA ASN A 212 29.65 4.81 14.00
C ASN A 212 28.29 4.71 14.71
N GLN A 213 27.35 3.98 14.11
CA GLN A 213 26.39 3.20 14.92
C GLN A 213 26.18 1.74 14.49
N LEU A 214 26.69 1.30 13.33
CA LEU A 214 26.54 -0.10 12.91
C LEU A 214 27.60 -1.08 13.49
N THR A 215 28.59 -0.61 14.27
CA THR A 215 29.67 -1.47 14.79
C THR A 215 29.50 -1.94 16.24
N ASN A 216 28.39 -1.63 16.91
CA ASN A 216 28.19 -1.97 18.33
C ASN A 216 27.25 -3.17 18.60
N VAL A 217 26.86 -3.92 17.58
CA VAL A 217 26.01 -5.11 17.75
C VAL A 217 26.84 -6.36 18.13
N ASP A 218 28.17 -6.35 17.98
CA ASP A 218 28.99 -7.57 18.04
C ASP A 218 29.91 -7.71 19.27
N LYS A 219 29.62 -7.04 20.39
CA LYS A 219 30.45 -7.14 21.62
C LYS A 219 29.70 -7.55 22.90
N ARG A 220 28.59 -8.28 22.78
CA ARG A 220 27.97 -8.96 23.93
C ARG A 220 27.74 -10.43 23.59
N GLY A 221 28.80 -11.22 23.66
CA GLY A 221 28.72 -12.64 23.38
C GLY A 221 30.05 -13.37 23.44
N ASP A 222 30.93 -13.05 24.38
CA ASP A 222 31.98 -13.99 24.78
C ASP A 222 32.41 -13.73 26.23
N SER A 223 31.72 -14.40 27.15
CA SER A 223 32.20 -14.65 28.50
C SER A 223 32.25 -16.18 28.66
N GLY A 224 33.13 -16.82 27.90
CA GLY A 224 33.51 -18.22 28.09
C GLY A 224 34.59 -18.35 29.18
N ASP A 225 34.27 -19.17 30.17
CA ASP A 225 35.03 -19.50 31.37
C ASP A 225 36.53 -19.76 31.16
N ASN A 226 37.37 -19.04 31.93
CA ASN A 226 38.76 -19.42 32.16
C ASN A 226 38.81 -20.37 33.37
N VAL A 227 38.93 -21.67 33.09
CA VAL A 227 39.27 -22.70 34.09
C VAL A 227 40.73 -22.52 34.48
N ASP A 228 40.96 -22.02 35.69
CA ASP A 228 42.28 -21.97 36.31
C ASP A 228 42.76 -23.40 36.66
N LYS A 229 43.88 -23.79 36.06
CA LYS A 229 44.63 -24.99 36.41
C LYS A 229 45.84 -24.55 37.24
N SER A 230 45.95 -25.19 38.41
CA SER A 230 47.17 -25.55 39.13
C SER A 230 48.03 -24.42 39.71
N GLU A 231 48.17 -24.37 41.04
CA GLU A 231 49.36 -24.81 41.79
C GLU A 231 49.38 -24.25 43.23
N ARG A 232 49.13 -25.12 44.22
CA ARG A 232 49.78 -25.29 45.54
C ARG A 232 48.81 -25.71 46.64
#